data_AF-A0AAW8ASD8-F1
#
_entry.id   AF-A0AAW8ASD8-F1
#
_cell.length_a   1.000
_cell.length_b   1.000
_cell.length_c   1.000
_cell.angle_alpha   90.00
_cell.angle_beta   90.00
_cell.angle_gamma   90.00
#
_symmetry.space_group_name_H-M   'P 1'
#
loop_
_entity.id
_entity.type
_entity.pdbx_description
1 polymer ?
#
loop_
_entity_poly.entity_id
_entity_poly.type
_entity_poly.pdbx_seq_one_letter_code
_entity_poly.pdbx_strand_id
1 'polypeptide(L)'
;IFAVAMAAQRHPDVIRAMVEAGHEICSHGYRWIDYQYMDEAQEREHMLEAIRILTELTGERPLGWYTGRTGPNTRRLVMEEG
;
A
#
# COMPACT_ATOMS: atom_id res chain seq x y z
N ILE A 1 6.04 -8.74 3.59
CA ILE A 1 6.16 -8.31 2.18
C ILE A 1 5.66 -6.87 2.07
N PHE A 2 6.43 -5.96 1.46
CA PHE A 2 5.91 -4.64 1.07
C PHE A 2 5.33 -4.73 -0.35
N ALA A 3 4.01 -4.77 -0.47
CA ALA A 3 3.30 -4.99 -1.72
C ALA A 3 2.77 -3.68 -2.32
N VAL A 4 3.12 -3.41 -3.57
CA VAL A 4 2.51 -2.31 -4.34
C VAL A 4 1.12 -2.76 -4.77
N ALA A 5 0.08 -2.03 -4.37
CA ALA A 5 -1.29 -2.53 -4.49
C ALA A 5 -1.73 -2.75 -5.96
N MET A 6 -1.34 -1.88 -6.90
CA MET A 6 -1.63 -2.12 -8.33
C MET A 6 -0.94 -3.40 -8.85
N ALA A 7 0.29 -3.69 -8.41
CA ALA A 7 1.00 -4.90 -8.82
C ALA A 7 0.34 -6.15 -8.21
N ALA A 8 -0.04 -6.07 -6.94
CA ALA A 8 -0.82 -7.09 -6.24
C ALA A 8 -2.15 -7.40 -6.94
N GLN A 9 -2.88 -6.36 -7.38
CA GLN A 9 -4.14 -6.52 -8.11
C GLN A 9 -3.96 -7.21 -9.47
N ARG A 10 -2.83 -6.98 -10.14
CA ARG A 10 -2.50 -7.63 -11.42
C ARG A 10 -2.06 -9.09 -11.26
N HIS A 11 -1.55 -9.45 -10.09
CA HIS A 11 -1.06 -10.80 -9.76
C HIS A 11 -1.58 -11.26 -8.39
N PRO A 12 -2.90 -11.45 -8.25
CA PRO A 12 -3.53 -11.75 -6.95
C PRO A 12 -3.15 -13.14 -6.42
N ASP A 13 -2.82 -14.08 -7.31
CA ASP A 13 -2.32 -15.41 -6.99
C ASP A 13 -1.00 -15.37 -6.21
N VAL A 14 -0.08 -14.47 -6.59
CA VAL A 14 1.19 -14.28 -5.88
C VAL A 14 0.95 -13.79 -4.45
N ILE A 15 0.02 -12.85 -4.27
CA ILE A 15 -0.29 -12.31 -2.93
C ILE A 15 -0.95 -13.36 -2.06
N ARG A 16 -1.92 -14.11 -2.59
CA ARG A 16 -2.57 -15.20 -1.85
C ARG A 16 -1.57 -16.28 -1.43
N ALA A 17 -0.66 -16.67 -2.31
CA ALA A 17 0.40 -17.62 -1.97
C ALA A 17 1.30 -17.11 -0.83
N MET A 18 1.62 -15.81 -0.79
CA MET A 18 2.40 -15.22 0.30
C MET A 18 1.63 -15.22 1.62
N VAL A 19 0.32 -14.96 1.59
CA VAL A 19 -0.56 -15.04 2.76
C VAL A 19 -0.66 -16.49 3.27
N GLU A 20 -0.88 -17.46 2.37
CA GLU A 20 -0.92 -18.89 2.70
C GLU A 20 0.40 -19.40 3.31
N ALA A 21 1.54 -18.82 2.88
CA ALA A 21 2.86 -19.09 3.45
C ALA A 21 3.10 -18.41 4.82
N GLY A 22 2.14 -17.64 5.34
CA GLY A 22 2.24 -16.96 6.64
C GLY A 22 3.05 -15.67 6.61
N HIS A 23 3.29 -15.07 5.44
CA HIS A 23 3.94 -13.77 5.36
C HIS A 23 2.98 -12.63 5.64
N GLU A 24 3.40 -11.68 6.48
CA GLU A 24 2.69 -10.42 6.64
C GLU A 24 2.70 -9.62 5.32
N ILE A 25 1.55 -9.06 4.93
CA ILE A 25 1.44 -8.16 3.78
C ILE A 25 1.27 -6.73 4.27
N CYS A 26 2.30 -5.93 4.04
CA CYS A 26 2.34 -4.51 4.34
C CYS A 26 2.14 -3.70 3.05
N SER A 27 1.63 -2.48 3.17
CA SER A 27 1.45 -1.59 2.03
C SER A 27 2.78 -1.01 1.56
N HIS A 28 3.05 -1.13 0.25
CA HIS A 28 4.09 -0.36 -0.46
C HIS A 28 3.49 0.80 -1.28
N GLY A 29 2.33 1.31 -0.88
CA GLY A 29 1.55 2.30 -1.63
C GLY A 29 0.81 1.71 -2.84
N TYR A 30 -0.03 2.53 -3.48
CA TYR A 30 -0.81 2.10 -4.65
C TYR A 30 0.07 1.93 -5.89
N ARG A 31 1.03 2.85 -6.06
CA ARG A 31 1.96 2.91 -7.20
C ARG A 31 3.40 2.95 -6.70
N TRP A 32 4.30 2.36 -7.47
CA TRP A 32 5.73 2.53 -7.28
C TRP A 32 6.26 3.66 -8.16
N ILE A 33 6.01 4.89 -7.73
CA ILE A 33 6.45 6.13 -8.39
C ILE A 33 7.10 7.05 -7.35
N ASP A 34 7.59 8.21 -7.77
CA ASP A 34 8.12 9.22 -6.86
C ASP A 34 6.97 10.10 -6.33
N TYR A 35 6.82 10.18 -5.01
CA TYR A 35 5.80 10.98 -4.33
C TYR A 35 6.31 12.36 -3.88
N GLN A 36 7.58 12.70 -4.12
CA GLN A 36 8.22 13.95 -3.65
C GLN A 36 7.42 15.23 -3.95
N TYR A 37 6.73 15.27 -5.11
CA TYR A 37 5.98 16.43 -5.59
C TYR A 37 4.49 16.12 -5.83
N MET A 38 3.99 15.01 -5.30
CA MET A 38 2.58 14.66 -5.43
C MET A 38 1.73 15.62 -4.59
N ASP A 39 0.58 16.04 -5.15
CA ASP A 39 -0.42 16.75 -4.38
C ASP A 39 -0.93 15.88 -3.22
N GLU A 40 -1.17 16.50 -2.05
CA GLU A 40 -1.57 15.77 -0.85
C GLU A 40 -2.89 15.00 -1.04
N ALA A 41 -3.87 15.56 -1.74
CA ALA A 41 -5.15 14.89 -1.95
C ALA A 41 -4.96 13.63 -2.81
N GLN A 42 -4.12 13.72 -3.85
CA GLN A 42 -3.78 12.58 -4.70
C GLN A 42 -2.99 11.51 -3.93
N GLU A 43 -2.05 11.90 -3.06
CA GLU A 43 -1.30 10.98 -2.22
C GLU A 43 -2.23 10.24 -1.24
N ARG A 44 -3.19 10.95 -0.64
CA ARG A 44 -4.21 10.36 0.24
C ARG A 44 -5.12 9.40 -0.52
N GLU A 45 -5.55 9.74 -1.73
CA GLU A 45 -6.32 8.83 -2.57
C GLU A 45 -5.54 7.54 -2.87
N HIS A 46 -4.27 7.67 -3.27
CA HIS A 46 -3.39 6.52 -3.46
C HIS A 46 -3.22 5.68 -2.18
N MET A 47 -3.22 6.31 -1.00
CA MET A 47 -3.13 5.61 0.26
C MET A 47 -4.37 4.74 0.53
N LEU A 48 -5.55 5.36 0.44
CA LEU A 48 -6.82 4.70 0.66
C LEU A 48 -7.06 3.57 -0.35
N GLU A 49 -6.70 3.78 -1.62
CA GLU A 49 -6.84 2.77 -2.65
C GLU A 49 -5.89 1.57 -2.42
N ALA A 50 -4.67 1.83 -1.94
CA ALA A 50 -3.75 0.76 -1.59
C ALA A 50 -4.29 -0.11 -0.44
N ILE A 51 -4.82 0.53 0.60
CA ILE A 51 -5.44 -0.14 1.74
C ILE A 51 -6.63 -0.99 1.28
N ARG A 52 -7.53 -0.42 0.47
CA ARG A 52 -8.72 -1.11 -0.05
C ARG A 52 -8.33 -2.38 -0.82
N ILE A 53 -7.45 -2.24 -1.82
CA ILE A 53 -7.03 -3.37 -2.67
C ILE A 53 -6.34 -4.46 -1.85
N LEU A 54 -5.39 -4.10 -0.98
CA LEU A 54 -4.66 -5.09 -0.18
C LEU A 54 -5.57 -5.79 0.83
N THR A 55 -6.54 -5.07 1.40
CA THR A 55 -7.57 -5.67 2.27
C THR A 55 -8.41 -6.67 1.50
N GLU A 56 -8.87 -6.34 0.28
CA GLU A 56 -9.66 -7.25 -0.56
C GLU A 56 -8.88 -8.50 -0.96
N LEU A 57 -7.57 -8.39 -1.20
CA LEU A 57 -6.74 -9.52 -1.64
C LEU A 57 -6.29 -10.44 -0.51
N THR A 58 -6.06 -9.88 0.67
CA THR A 58 -5.47 -10.60 1.81
C THR A 58 -6.48 -10.98 2.88
N GLY A 59 -7.66 -10.34 2.89
CA GLY A 59 -8.68 -10.50 3.93
C GLY A 59 -8.45 -9.66 5.18
N GLU A 60 -7.28 -9.00 5.30
CA GLU A 60 -6.91 -8.18 6.46
C GLU A 60 -6.36 -6.82 6.02
N ARG A 61 -6.59 -5.79 6.84
CA ARG A 61 -6.03 -4.45 6.58
C ARG A 61 -4.50 -4.49 6.75
N PRO A 62 -3.70 -3.95 5.81
CA PRO A 62 -2.26 -3.86 6.00
C PRO A 62 -1.93 -2.89 7.15
N LEU A 63 -1.11 -3.32 8.11
CA LEU A 63 -0.70 -2.50 9.26
C LEU A 63 0.69 -1.87 9.10
N GLY A 64 1.55 -2.46 8.26
CA GLY A 64 2.82 -1.85 7.89
C GLY A 64 2.66 -0.92 6.68
N TRP A 65 3.32 0.23 6.73
CA TRP A 65 3.39 1.18 5.61
C TRP A 65 4.83 1.55 5.24
N TYR A 66 5.16 1.48 3.96
CA TYR A 66 6.42 1.98 3.42
C TYR A 66 6.21 2.54 2.02
N THR A 67 6.38 3.84 1.76
CA THR A 67 6.25 4.37 0.37
C THR A 67 7.53 4.22 -0.46
N GLY A 68 8.70 4.22 0.18
CA GLY A 68 9.99 4.28 -0.51
C GLY A 68 10.36 5.70 -0.94
N ARG A 69 10.07 6.07 -2.19
CA ARG A 69 10.27 7.44 -2.71
C ARG A 69 9.14 8.34 -2.22
N THR A 70 9.22 8.72 -0.95
CA THR A 70 8.15 9.36 -0.18
C THR A 70 8.03 10.87 -0.46
N GLY A 71 6.86 11.44 -0.17
CA GLY A 71 6.63 12.89 -0.16
C GLY A 71 6.73 13.51 1.25
N PRO A 72 6.71 14.84 1.36
CA PRO A 72 6.75 15.54 2.65
C PRO A 72 5.52 15.26 3.52
N ASN A 73 4.38 14.89 2.92
CA ASN A 73 3.12 14.64 3.62
C ASN A 73 2.97 13.19 4.10
N THR A 74 3.69 12.23 3.50
CA THR A 74 3.43 10.80 3.68
C THR A 74 3.36 10.38 5.15
N ARG A 75 4.32 10.79 5.99
CA ARG A 75 4.34 10.40 7.39
C ARG A 75 3.11 10.89 8.15
N ARG A 76 2.68 12.13 7.90
CA ARG A 76 1.48 12.69 8.51
C ARG A 76 0.23 11.96 8.02
N LEU A 77 0.13 11.70 6.72
CA LEU A 77 -0.99 10.96 6.14
C LEU A 77 -1.13 9.56 6.74
N VAL A 78 -0.01 8.83 6.91
CA VAL A 78 -0.02 7.51 7.57
C VAL A 78 -0.51 7.62 9.01
N MET A 79 -0.03 8.61 9.76
CA MET A 79 -0.47 8.82 11.14
C MET A 79 -1.94 9.18 11.26
N GLU A 80 -2.49 9.94 10.30
CA GLU A 80 -3.91 10.31 10.27
C GLU A 80 -4.81 9.13 9.89
N GLU A 81 -4.35 8.25 9.00
CA GLU A 81 -5.15 7.12 8.50
C GLU A 81 -5.10 5.87 9.41
N GLY A 82 -4.04 5.69 10.18
CA GLY A 82 -3.86 4.52 11.07
C GLY A 82 -3.30 3.32 10.32
#